data_AF-A0A6C0D624-F1
#
_entry.id   AF-A0A6C0D624-F1
#
_cell.length_a   1.000
_cell.length_b   1.000
_cell.length_c   1.000
_cell.angle_alpha   90.00
_cell.angle_beta   90.00
_cell.angle_gamma   90.00
#
_symmetry.space_group_name_H-M   'P 1'
#
loop_
_entity.id
_entity.type
_entity.pdbx_description
1 polymer ?
#
loop_
_entity_poly.entity_id
_entity_poly.type
_entity_poly.pdbx_seq_one_letter_code
_entity_poly.pdbx_strand_id
1 'polypeptide(L)'
;MNFDAPSLDKLNEFVMLGQIDLEEKAVVEHFYNNAQKNGYYWLYGQLKMTPSDPITYEKIEEAISINNKRAYDYDGPCNAMEMHSIADHEKKFTLLREAIEKYYQYQYAPPDKTQPFGSKIYQYLAKITNIGK
;
A
#
# COMPACT_ATOMS: atom_id res chain seq x y z
N MET A 1 0.50 -19.01 -10.68
CA MET A 1 -0.07 -18.11 -9.66
C MET A 1 0.79 -16.88 -9.63
N ASN A 2 0.22 -15.73 -9.95
CA ASN A 2 0.96 -14.49 -10.04
C ASN A 2 0.93 -13.85 -8.64
N PHE A 3 2.11 -13.56 -8.08
CA PHE A 3 2.30 -13.00 -6.74
C PHE A 3 2.01 -11.49 -6.77
N ASP A 4 0.86 -11.14 -7.34
CA ASP A 4 0.60 -9.80 -7.84
C ASP A 4 0.57 -8.79 -6.71
N ALA A 5 1.27 -7.68 -6.96
CA ALA A 5 1.19 -6.52 -6.10
C ALA A 5 -0.28 -6.14 -5.84
N PRO A 6 -0.61 -5.72 -4.61
CA PRO A 6 -1.97 -5.36 -4.30
C PRO A 6 -2.38 -4.13 -5.12
N SER A 7 -3.61 -4.13 -5.62
CA SER A 7 -4.27 -2.91 -6.06
C SER A 7 -4.95 -2.25 -4.86
N LEU A 8 -5.40 -1.01 -5.01
CA LEU A 8 -6.16 -0.34 -3.95
C LEU A 8 -7.47 -1.06 -3.63
N ASP A 9 -8.10 -1.69 -4.62
CA ASP A 9 -9.28 -2.57 -4.41
C ASP A 9 -8.94 -3.73 -3.45
N LYS A 10 -7.84 -4.44 -3.73
CA LYS A 10 -7.39 -5.58 -2.89
C LYS A 10 -6.98 -5.13 -1.49
N LEU A 11 -6.35 -3.96 -1.35
CA LEU A 11 -6.03 -3.39 -0.04
C LEU A 11 -7.31 -3.06 0.73
N ASN A 12 -8.30 -2.45 0.08
CA ASN A 12 -9.57 -2.11 0.72
C ASN A 12 -10.32 -3.37 1.21
N GLU A 13 -10.35 -4.43 0.41
CA GLU A 13 -10.88 -5.73 0.85
C GLU A 13 -10.12 -6.27 2.06
N PHE A 14 -8.78 -6.24 2.02
CA PHE A 14 -7.93 -6.72 3.11
C PHE A 14 -8.16 -5.96 4.42
N VAL A 15 -8.22 -4.63 4.40
CA VAL A 15 -8.42 -3.84 5.62
C VAL A 15 -9.84 -4.01 6.20
N MET A 16 -10.83 -4.32 5.36
CA MET A 16 -12.20 -4.62 5.80
C MET A 16 -12.31 -5.95 6.55
N LEU A 17 -11.37 -6.88 6.34
CA LEU A 17 -11.28 -8.13 7.09
C LEU A 17 -10.72 -7.94 8.52
N GLY A 18 -10.33 -6.70 8.89
CA GLY A 18 -10.00 -6.32 10.27
C GLY A 18 -8.60 -6.71 10.74
N GLN A 19 -7.68 -6.98 9.81
CA GLN A 19 -6.33 -7.50 10.11
C GLN A 19 -5.26 -6.41 10.18
N ILE A 20 -5.64 -5.16 10.42
CA ILE A 20 -4.79 -3.98 10.27
C ILE A 20 -5.12 -2.89 11.32
N ASP A 21 -4.20 -1.96 11.55
CA ASP A 21 -4.39 -0.82 12.45
C ASP A 21 -5.51 0.13 11.95
N LEU A 22 -6.13 0.87 12.87
CA LEU A 22 -7.16 1.85 12.57
C LEU A 22 -6.64 3.00 11.70
N GLU A 23 -5.41 3.48 11.92
CA GLU A 23 -4.84 4.58 11.12
C GLU A 23 -4.61 4.16 9.67
N GLU A 24 -4.04 2.97 9.48
CA GLU A 24 -3.79 2.39 8.15
C GLU A 24 -5.11 2.12 7.42
N LYS A 25 -6.11 1.57 8.13
CA LYS A 25 -7.45 1.37 7.59
C LYS A 25 -8.07 2.69 7.13
N ALA A 26 -8.03 3.72 7.96
CA ALA A 26 -8.58 5.03 7.63
C ALA A 26 -7.90 5.64 6.38
N VAL A 27 -6.59 5.42 6.22
CA VAL A 27 -5.85 5.87 5.03
C VAL A 27 -6.25 5.10 3.78
N VAL A 28 -6.32 3.76 3.84
CA VAL A 28 -6.77 2.95 2.70
C VAL A 28 -8.19 3.34 2.30
N GLU A 29 -9.10 3.50 3.26
CA GLU A 29 -10.47 3.97 3.02
C GLU A 29 -10.50 5.38 2.42
N HIS A 30 -9.64 6.29 2.89
CA HIS A 30 -9.54 7.63 2.31
C HIS A 30 -9.16 7.57 0.82
N PHE A 31 -8.11 6.82 0.48
CA PHE A 31 -7.70 6.65 -0.92
C PHE A 31 -8.81 5.98 -1.74
N TYR A 32 -9.43 4.92 -1.22
CA TYR A 32 -10.49 4.19 -1.90
C TYR A 32 -11.72 5.07 -2.16
N ASN A 33 -12.19 5.80 -1.15
CA ASN A 33 -13.31 6.72 -1.28
C ASN A 33 -13.03 7.88 -2.26
N ASN A 34 -11.79 8.38 -2.28
CA ASN A 34 -11.38 9.38 -3.26
C ASN A 34 -11.45 8.80 -4.68
N ALA A 35 -10.96 7.57 -4.85
CA ALA A 35 -10.94 6.91 -6.14
C ALA A 35 -12.33 6.50 -6.62
N GLN A 36 -13.25 6.11 -5.73
CA GLN A 36 -14.66 5.88 -6.08
C GLN A 36 -15.36 7.15 -6.59
N LYS A 37 -14.98 8.32 -6.07
CA LYS A 37 -15.52 9.61 -6.51
C LYS A 37 -14.94 10.08 -7.84
N ASN A 38 -13.64 9.87 -8.05
CA ASN A 38 -12.89 10.47 -9.16
C ASN A 38 -12.50 9.49 -10.28
N GLY A 39 -12.63 8.18 -10.04
CA GLY A 39 -12.10 7.11 -10.89
C GLY A 39 -10.59 6.88 -10.74
N TYR A 40 -9.89 7.66 -9.91
CA TYR A 40 -8.45 7.58 -9.70
C TYR A 40 -8.04 8.12 -8.32
N TYR A 41 -6.82 7.80 -7.90
CA TYR A 41 -6.16 8.40 -6.75
C TYR A 41 -4.72 8.81 -7.11
N TRP A 42 -4.09 9.58 -6.24
CA TRP A 42 -2.71 10.04 -6.40
C TRP A 42 -1.79 9.32 -5.40
N LEU A 43 -1.03 8.34 -5.87
CA LEU A 43 0.01 7.68 -5.08
C LEU A 43 1.11 8.70 -4.73
N TYR A 44 1.37 8.83 -3.44
CA TYR A 44 2.26 9.84 -2.85
C TYR A 44 1.94 11.30 -3.25
N GLY A 45 0.71 11.58 -3.69
CA GLY A 45 0.35 12.90 -4.24
C GLY A 45 0.93 13.21 -5.62
N GLN A 46 1.69 12.29 -6.22
CA GLN A 46 2.45 12.54 -7.46
C GLN A 46 1.98 11.69 -8.64
N LEU A 47 1.73 10.40 -8.42
CA LEU A 47 1.47 9.43 -9.49
C LEU A 47 -0.02 9.07 -9.54
N LYS A 48 -0.69 9.40 -10.65
CA LYS A 48 -2.10 9.08 -10.85
C LYS A 48 -2.28 7.58 -11.13
N MET A 49 -3.15 6.91 -10.37
CA MET A 49 -3.45 5.48 -10.51
C MET A 49 -4.95 5.21 -10.42
N THR A 50 -5.42 4.13 -11.05
CA THR A 50 -6.77 3.61 -10.88
C THR A 50 -6.86 2.63 -9.70
N PRO A 51 -8.02 2.45 -9.07
CA PRO A 51 -8.17 1.49 -7.95
C PRO A 51 -7.73 0.06 -8.26
N SER A 52 -7.85 -0.34 -9.52
CA SER A 52 -7.50 -1.66 -10.04
C SER A 52 -6.03 -1.80 -10.42
N ASP A 53 -5.29 -0.71 -10.55
CA ASP A 53 -3.87 -0.76 -10.93
C ASP A 53 -3.05 -1.42 -9.80
N PRO A 54 -2.17 -2.39 -10.12
CA PRO A 54 -1.26 -2.95 -9.12
C PRO A 54 -0.28 -1.89 -8.58
N ILE A 55 -0.17 -1.79 -7.26
CA ILE A 55 0.79 -0.92 -6.56
C ILE A 55 2.11 -1.66 -6.42
N THR A 56 2.86 -1.77 -7.53
CA THR A 56 4.14 -2.47 -7.55
C THR A 56 5.25 -1.64 -6.89
N TYR A 57 6.39 -2.28 -6.61
CA TYR A 57 7.57 -1.58 -6.10
C TYR A 57 8.03 -0.47 -7.05
N GLU A 58 8.00 -0.72 -8.37
CA GLU A 58 8.37 0.27 -9.38
C GLU A 58 7.45 1.49 -9.34
N LYS A 59 6.15 1.31 -9.08
CA LYS A 59 5.20 2.42 -8.94
C LYS A 59 5.44 3.25 -7.67
N ILE A 60 5.84 2.60 -6.58
CA ILE A 60 6.23 3.26 -5.34
C ILE A 60 7.49 4.10 -5.57
N GLU A 61 8.52 3.53 -6.18
CA GLU A 61 9.77 4.24 -6.50
C GLU A 61 9.56 5.37 -7.51
N GLU A 62 8.69 5.16 -8.51
CA GLU A 62 8.29 6.21 -9.46
C GLU A 62 7.67 7.40 -8.74
N ALA A 63 6.73 7.16 -7.82
CA ALA A 63 6.08 8.22 -7.05
C ALA A 63 7.08 8.98 -6.15
N ILE A 64 8.01 8.26 -5.49
CA ILE A 64 9.09 8.86 -4.68
C ILE A 64 10.02 9.70 -5.55
N SER A 65 10.41 9.20 -6.72
CA SER A 65 11.28 9.90 -7.65
C SER A 65 10.67 11.21 -8.13
N ILE A 66 9.38 11.20 -8.49
CA ILE A 66 8.65 12.43 -8.88
C ILE A 66 8.62 13.43 -7.72
N ASN A 67 8.35 12.97 -6.49
CA ASN A 67 8.30 13.84 -5.32
C ASN A 67 9.66 14.52 -5.07
N ASN A 68 10.74 13.74 -5.08
CA ASN A 68 12.10 14.24 -4.87
C ASN A 68 12.52 15.23 -5.96
N LYS A 69 12.16 14.96 -7.22
CA LYS A 69 12.42 15.87 -8.32
C LYS A 69 11.70 17.20 -8.15
N ARG A 70 10.42 17.18 -7.75
CA ARG A 70 9.66 18.42 -7.49
C ARG A 70 10.23 19.20 -6.32
N ALA A 71 10.65 18.53 -5.25
CA ALA A 71 11.29 19.20 -4.12
C ALA A 71 12.56 19.97 -4.57
N TYR A 72 13.33 19.40 -5.49
CA TYR A 72 14.50 20.06 -6.10
C TYR A 72 14.10 21.22 -7.03
N ASP A 73 13.09 21.04 -7.89
CA ASP A 73 12.71 22.01 -8.91
C ASP A 73 12.02 23.27 -8.34
N TYR A 74 11.32 23.16 -7.21
CA TYR A 74 10.49 24.24 -6.64
C TYR A 74 11.06 24.90 -5.36
N ASP A 75 12.28 24.55 -4.94
CA ASP A 75 12.97 25.09 -3.74
C ASP A 75 12.15 24.99 -2.43
N GLY A 76 11.26 23.99 -2.37
CA GLY A 76 10.43 23.70 -1.19
C GLY A 76 9.11 24.49 -1.10
N PRO A 77 8.37 24.34 0.01
CA PRO A 77 7.09 25.01 0.21
C PRO A 77 7.27 26.53 0.41
N CYS A 78 6.48 27.33 -0.30
CA CYS A 78 6.44 28.78 -0.21
C CYS A 78 5.62 29.30 0.99
N ASN A 79 4.79 28.45 1.63
CA ASN A 79 4.02 28.82 2.82
C ASN A 79 3.69 27.63 3.74
N ALA A 80 3.18 27.95 4.94
CA ALA A 80 2.83 26.97 5.97
C ALA A 80 1.68 26.03 5.55
N MET A 81 0.77 26.45 4.67
CA MET A 81 -0.31 25.59 4.17
C MET A 81 0.23 24.51 3.23
N GLU A 82 1.17 24.88 2.36
CA GLU A 82 1.87 23.94 1.49
C GLU A 82 2.69 22.95 2.30
N MET A 83 3.41 23.42 3.32
CA MET A 83 4.15 22.55 4.23
C MET A 83 3.25 21.54 4.95
N HIS A 84 2.06 21.98 5.41
CA HIS A 84 1.10 21.08 6.06
C HIS A 84 0.53 20.05 5.07
N SER A 85 0.19 20.49 3.85
CA SER A 85 -0.26 19.58 2.80
C SER A 85 0.80 18.54 2.46
N ILE A 86 2.08 18.92 2.47
CA ILE A 86 3.21 18.01 2.25
C ILE A 86 3.30 16.96 3.35
N ALA A 87 3.30 17.41 4.60
CA ALA A 87 3.35 16.51 5.75
C ALA A 87 2.16 15.52 5.78
N ASP A 88 0.95 15.99 5.45
CA ASP A 88 -0.25 15.14 5.42
C ASP A 88 -0.17 14.06 4.33
N HIS A 89 0.27 14.40 3.12
CA HIS A 89 0.40 13.40 2.05
C HIS A 89 1.57 12.43 2.31
N GLU A 90 2.65 12.87 2.94
CA GLU A 90 3.74 12.01 3.41
C GLU A 90 3.27 11.02 4.46
N LYS A 91 2.54 11.49 5.49
CA LYS A 91 1.96 10.60 6.51
C LYS A 91 1.06 9.55 5.88
N LYS A 92 0.15 9.96 4.99
CA LYS A 92 -0.77 9.04 4.29
C LYS A 92 -0.02 8.04 3.41
N PHE A 93 1.06 8.45 2.75
CA PHE A 93 1.86 7.54 1.94
C PHE A 93 2.59 6.49 2.79
N THR A 94 3.16 6.89 3.93
CA THR A 94 3.80 5.97 4.88
C THR A 94 2.80 4.92 5.39
N LEU A 95 1.64 5.35 5.88
CA LEU A 95 0.60 4.44 6.36
C LEU A 95 0.07 3.50 5.25
N LEU A 96 -0.03 3.98 4.01
CA LEU A 96 -0.39 3.14 2.87
C LEU A 96 0.68 2.07 2.60
N ARG A 97 1.98 2.41 2.72
CA ARG A 97 3.08 1.44 2.59
C ARG A 97 3.06 0.39 3.68
N GLU A 98 2.79 0.78 4.92
CA GLU A 98 2.64 -0.16 6.04
C GLU A 98 1.47 -1.13 5.81
N ALA A 99 0.35 -0.63 5.28
CA ALA A 99 -0.78 -1.47 4.87
C ALA A 99 -0.42 -2.48 3.77
N ILE A 100 0.36 -2.05 2.78
CA ILE A 100 0.89 -2.93 1.72
C ILE A 100 1.82 -3.99 2.29
N GLU A 101 2.69 -3.62 3.23
CA GLU A 101 3.59 -4.57 3.88
C GLU A 101 2.80 -5.62 4.68
N LYS A 102 1.81 -5.19 5.47
CA LYS A 102 0.93 -6.10 6.21
C LYS A 102 0.11 -7.01 5.30
N TYR A 103 -0.34 -6.50 4.16
CA TYR A 103 -0.99 -7.32 3.12
C TYR A 103 -0.08 -8.46 2.66
N TYR A 104 1.20 -8.17 2.37
CA TYR A 104 2.15 -9.20 2.01
C TYR A 104 2.43 -10.15 3.17
N GLN A 105 2.68 -9.64 4.37
CA GLN A 105 2.91 -10.50 5.55
C GLN A 105 1.76 -11.48 5.77
N TYR A 106 0.52 -11.03 5.62
CA TYR A 106 -0.66 -11.90 5.71
C TYR A 106 -0.71 -12.93 4.57
N GLN A 107 -0.47 -12.49 3.33
CA GLN A 107 -0.43 -13.36 2.15
C GLN A 107 0.65 -14.44 2.25
N TYR A 108 1.78 -14.18 2.92
CA TYR A 108 2.89 -15.14 3.11
C TYR A 108 2.96 -15.71 4.53
N ALA A 109 1.93 -15.49 5.36
CA ALA A 109 1.97 -15.82 6.78
C ALA A 109 2.24 -17.32 7.00
N PRO A 110 3.23 -17.69 7.83
CA PRO A 110 3.45 -19.07 8.24
C PRO A 110 2.33 -19.55 9.18
N PRO A 111 2.26 -20.87 9.46
CA PRO A 111 1.34 -21.42 10.43
C PRO A 111 1.49 -20.79 11.81
N ASP A 112 0.37 -20.41 12.42
CA ASP A 112 0.31 -19.98 13.81
C ASP A 112 -0.97 -20.47 14.52
N LYS A 113 -1.20 -20.04 15.75
CA LYS A 113 -2.37 -20.44 16.55
C LYS A 113 -3.72 -20.02 15.92
N THR A 114 -3.72 -18.95 15.14
CA THR A 114 -4.90 -18.38 14.47
C THR A 114 -5.09 -18.92 13.04
N GLN A 115 -4.00 -19.33 12.40
CA GLN A 115 -3.95 -19.91 11.07
C GLN A 115 -3.05 -21.16 11.08
N PRO A 116 -3.53 -22.33 11.53
CA PRO A 116 -2.69 -23.51 11.81
C PRO A 116 -2.02 -24.15 10.58
N PHE A 117 -2.39 -23.72 9.37
CA PHE A 117 -1.78 -24.18 8.12
C PHE A 117 -0.99 -23.06 7.42
N GLY A 118 -0.95 -21.86 7.98
CA GLY A 118 -0.44 -20.67 7.31
C GLY A 118 -1.31 -20.28 6.10
N SER A 119 -0.93 -19.19 5.45
CA SER A 119 -1.57 -18.71 4.23
C SER A 119 -1.52 -19.76 3.10
N LYS A 120 -2.46 -19.68 2.15
CA LYS A 120 -2.47 -20.56 0.97
C LYS A 120 -1.15 -20.49 0.19
N ILE A 121 -0.54 -19.31 0.13
CA ILE A 121 0.74 -19.12 -0.55
C ILE A 121 1.87 -19.77 0.26
N TYR A 122 1.93 -19.58 1.58
CA TYR A 122 2.90 -20.27 2.40
C TYR A 122 2.84 -21.79 2.21
N GLN A 123 1.62 -22.36 2.21
CA GLN A 123 1.42 -23.80 1.96
C GLN A 123 1.93 -24.24 0.59
N TYR A 124 1.71 -23.42 -0.45
CA TYR A 124 2.24 -23.69 -1.78
C TYR A 124 3.77 -23.65 -1.80
N LEU A 125 4.37 -22.60 -1.23
CA LEU A 125 5.82 -22.44 -1.15
C LEU A 125 6.45 -23.60 -0.38
N ALA A 126 5.95 -23.95 0.81
CA ALA A 126 6.44 -25.07 1.60
C ALA A 126 6.44 -26.41 0.83
N LYS A 127 5.42 -26.64 -0.03
CA LYS A 127 5.35 -27.84 -0.88
C LYS A 127 6.43 -27.87 -1.97
N ILE A 128 6.81 -26.73 -2.53
CA ILE A 128 7.76 -26.66 -3.65
C ILE A 128 9.22 -26.43 -3.20
N THR A 129 9.45 -25.83 -2.03
CA THR A 129 10.80 -25.42 -1.58
C THR A 129 11.42 -26.35 -0.53
N ASN A 130 10.72 -27.40 -0.06
CA ASN A 130 11.10 -28.20 1.12
C ASN A 130 11.27 -27.39 2.42
N ILE A 131 10.86 -26.11 2.47
CA ILE A 131 10.88 -25.31 3.70
C ILE A 131 9.86 -25.89 4.69
N GLY A 132 10.31 -26.31 5.87
CA GLY A 132 9.45 -26.86 6.93
C GLY A 132 9.33 -28.38 6.98
N LYS A 133 10.21 -29.13 6.31
CA LYS A 133 10.48 -30.54 6.66
C LYS A 133 11.48 -30.62 7.81
#